data_AF-B3EK43-F1
#
_entry.id   AF-B3EK43-F1
#
_cell.length_a   1.000
_cell.length_b   1.000
_cell.length_c   1.000
_cell.angle_alpha   90.00
_cell.angle_beta   90.00
_cell.angle_gamma   90.00
#
_symmetry.space_group_name_H-M   'P 1'
#
loop_
_entity.id
_entity.type
_entity.pdbx_description
1 polymer ?
#
loop_
_entity_poly.entity_id
_entity_poly.type
_entity_poly.pdbx_seq_one_letter_code
_entity_poly.pdbx_strand_id
1 'polypeptide(L)' 'MSKNPDIASSASGLKTSKLKWTATRVDLIFGSNARLRAIAEVYGSDNAQEKFVHDFVAAWNKVMNLDRFELG' A
#
# COMPACT_ATOMS: atom_id res chain seq x y z
N MET A 1 0.90 -7.55 -27.51
CA MET A 1 0.88 -7.08 -26.10
C MET A 1 0.18 -5.72 -26.04
N SER A 2 -1.09 -5.67 -25.63
CA SER A 2 -1.77 -4.39 -25.35
C SER A 2 -1.22 -3.82 -24.04
N LYS A 3 -0.68 -2.60 -24.04
CA LYS A 3 -0.31 -1.92 -22.80
C LYS A 3 -1.60 -1.53 -22.08
N ASN A 4 -1.86 -2.10 -20.90
CA ASN A 4 -2.97 -1.68 -20.05
C ASN A 4 -2.73 -0.23 -19.59
N PRO A 5 -3.60 0.74 -19.95
CA PRO A 5 -3.39 2.16 -19.66
C PRO A 5 -3.32 2.49 -18.16
N ASP A 6 -3.82 1.60 -17.30
CA ASP A 6 -3.83 1.81 -15.85
C ASP A 6 -2.49 1.43 -15.18
N ILE A 7 -1.62 0.69 -15.87
CA ILE A 7 -0.31 0.29 -15.34
C ILE A 7 0.66 1.47 -15.48
N ALA A 8 0.95 2.12 -14.34
CA ALA A 8 1.86 3.26 -14.30
C ALA A 8 3.34 2.86 -14.36
N SER A 9 3.70 1.69 -13.81
CA SER A 9 5.05 1.14 -13.97
C SER A 9 5.11 -0.39 -13.85
N SER A 10 6.16 -0.96 -14.44
CA SER A 10 6.45 -2.39 -14.46
C SER A 10 7.85 -2.60 -13.88
N ALA A 11 7.98 -3.30 -12.76
CA ALA A 11 9.27 -3.54 -12.10
C ALA A 11 9.84 -4.91 -12.47
N SER A 12 11.08 -4.93 -12.96
CA SER A 12 11.84 -6.17 -13.22
C SER A 12 12.79 -6.48 -12.06
N GLY A 13 13.07 -7.75 -11.80
CA GLY A 13 14.01 -8.14 -10.75
C GLY A 13 15.45 -7.79 -11.13
N LEU A 14 16.26 -7.31 -10.17
CA LEU A 14 17.68 -6.98 -10.41
C LEU A 14 18.49 -8.15 -11.01
N LYS A 15 18.07 -9.40 -10.78
CA LYS A 15 18.73 -10.61 -11.29
C LYS A 15 18.00 -11.27 -12.46
N THR A 16 16.76 -10.86 -12.75
CA THR A 16 15.95 -11.44 -13.83
C THR A 16 15.22 -10.32 -14.56
N SER A 17 15.44 -10.19 -15.87
CA SER A 17 14.66 -9.27 -16.73
C SER A 17 13.19 -9.70 -16.89
N LYS A 18 12.72 -10.59 -16.02
CA LYS A 18 11.32 -10.97 -15.92
C LYS A 18 10.58 -9.89 -15.14
N LEU A 19 9.49 -9.43 -15.72
CA LEU A 19 8.51 -8.60 -15.04
C LEU A 19 8.11 -9.28 -13.73
N LYS A 20 8.36 -8.60 -12.61
CA LYS A 20 8.05 -9.10 -11.27
C LYS A 20 6.75 -8.51 -10.76
N TRP A 21 6.53 -7.20 -10.96
CA TRP A 21 5.37 -6.49 -10.43
C TRP A 21 4.87 -5.43 -11.41
N THR A 22 3.56 -5.18 -11.37
CA THR A 22 2.91 -4.05 -12.04
C THR A 22 2.24 -3.19 -10.99
N ALA A 23 2.34 -1.87 -11.13
CA ALA A 23 1.84 -0.93 -10.13
C ALA A 23 1.26 0.32 -10.80
N THR A 24 0.28 0.93 -10.16
CA THR A 24 -0.31 2.22 -10.55
C THR A 24 0.38 3.37 -9.80
N ARG A 25 -0.01 4.61 -10.09
CA ARG A 25 0.51 5.77 -9.35
C ARG A 25 0.11 5.75 -7.86
N VAL A 26 -1.05 5.18 -7.55
CA VAL A 26 -1.56 5.07 -6.17
C VAL A 26 -0.65 4.17 -5.33
N ASP A 27 -0.06 3.14 -5.93
CA ASP A 27 0.88 2.25 -5.24
C ASP A 27 2.26 2.93 -5.10
N LEU A 28 2.75 3.54 -6.18
CA LEU A 28 4.11 4.07 -6.25
C LEU A 28 4.32 5.36 -5.43
N ILE A 29 3.25 6.06 -5.06
CA ILE A 29 3.35 7.27 -4.25
C ILE A 29 3.94 6.99 -2.85
N PHE A 30 3.72 5.79 -2.31
CA PHE A 30 4.27 5.36 -1.02
C PHE A 30 5.80 5.18 -1.06
N GLY A 31 6.40 4.98 -2.23
CA GLY A 31 7.86 4.88 -2.38
C GLY A 31 8.55 6.18 -2.78
N SER A 32 7.79 7.19 -3.26
CA SER A 32 8.31 8.42 -3.88
C SER A 32 7.99 9.71 -3.13
N ASN A 33 6.96 9.73 -2.29
CA ASN A 33 6.68 10.86 -1.40
C ASN A 33 7.36 10.65 -0.03
N ALA A 34 8.19 11.60 0.41
CA ALA A 34 9.00 11.45 1.63
C ALA A 34 8.17 11.13 2.90
N ARG A 35 6.97 11.71 3.04
CA ARG A 35 6.11 11.45 4.22
C ARG A 35 5.46 10.08 4.15
N LEU A 36 4.91 9.70 3.01
CA LEU A 36 4.28 8.38 2.83
C LEU A 36 5.33 7.26 2.90
N ARG A 37 6.53 7.53 2.41
CA ARG A 37 7.67 6.60 2.50
C ARG A 37 8.07 6.35 3.95
N ALA A 38 8.15 7.38 4.79
CA ALA A 38 8.44 7.18 6.21
C ALA A 38 7.40 6.25 6.89
N ILE A 39 6.12 6.38 6.53
CA ILE A 39 5.06 5.48 7.03
C ILE A 39 5.24 4.05 6.47
N ALA A 40 5.54 3.93 5.18
CA ALA A 40 5.79 2.64 4.54
C ALA A 40 7.00 1.91 5.15
N GLU A 41 8.06 2.64 5.53
CA GLU A 41 9.24 2.10 6.20
C GLU A 41 8.93 1.58 7.61
N VAL A 42 8.05 2.26 8.36
CA VAL A 42 7.56 1.76 9.65
C VAL A 42 6.83 0.43 9.47
N TYR A 43 5.89 0.33 8.54
CA TYR A 43 5.12 -0.91 8.34
C TYR A 43 5.91 -2.01 7.61
N GLY A 44 6.95 -1.65 6.85
CA GLY A 44 7.83 -2.58 6.16
C GLY A 44 9.02 -3.09 6.98
N SER A 45 9.15 -2.66 8.24
CA SER A 45 10.19 -3.11 9.17
C SER A 45 9.93 -4.53 9.68
N ASP A 46 10.99 -5.30 9.95
CA ASP A 46 10.89 -6.74 10.32
C ASP A 46 10.02 -7.04 11.54
N ASN A 47 9.86 -6.08 12.46
CA ASN A 47 9.07 -6.22 13.68
C ASN A 47 7.69 -5.55 13.62
N ALA A 48 7.24 -5.10 12.45
CA ALA A 48 6.03 -4.30 12.31
C ALA A 48 4.78 -5.10 11.92
N GLN A 49 4.88 -6.41 11.72
CA GLN A 49 3.76 -7.24 11.25
C GLN A 49 2.52 -7.14 12.16
N GLU A 50 2.69 -7.34 13.48
CA GLU A 50 1.58 -7.27 14.44
C GLU A 50 0.96 -5.86 14.46
N LYS A 51 1.81 -4.84 14.51
CA LYS A 51 1.37 -3.44 14.45
C LYS A 51 0.57 -3.14 13.18
N PHE A 52 1.04 -3.61 12.01
CA PHE A 52 0.35 -3.43 10.75
C PHE A 52 -1.05 -4.04 10.78
N VAL A 53 -1.18 -5.27 11.26
CA VAL A 53 -2.48 -5.96 11.37
C VAL A 53 -3.43 -5.19 12.30
N HIS A 54 -2.95 -4.78 13.47
CA HIS A 54 -3.77 -4.07 14.46
C HIS A 54 -4.24 -2.71 13.94
N ASP A 55 -3.33 -1.93 13.35
CA ASP A 55 -3.66 -0.61 12.78
C ASP A 55 -4.62 -0.75 11.60
N PHE A 56 -4.43 -1.77 10.74
CA PHE A 56 -5.32 -2.04 9.62
C PHE A 56 -6.73 -2.39 10.09
N VAL A 57 -6.87 -3.29 11.07
CA VAL A 57 -8.17 -3.68 11.65
C VAL A 57 -8.85 -2.49 12.30
N ALA A 58 -8.12 -1.64 13.03
CA ALA A 58 -8.66 -0.44 13.64
C ALA A 58 -9.18 0.56 12.58
N ALA A 59 -8.41 0.78 11.52
CA ALA A 59 -8.81 1.65 10.41
C ALA A 59 -10.04 1.09 9.68
N TRP A 60 -10.07 -0.22 9.42
CA TRP A 60 -11.21 -0.90 8.80
C TRP A 60 -12.48 -0.74 9.65
N ASN A 61 -12.38 -1.07 10.94
CA ASN A 61 -13.49 -0.91 11.88
C ASN A 61 -13.98 0.54 11.94
N LYS A 62 -13.06 1.52 11.93
CA LYS A 62 -13.43 2.94 11.88
C LYS A 62 -14.28 3.25 10.66
N VAL A 63 -13.84 2.85 9.46
CA VAL A 63 -14.57 3.10 8.20
C VAL A 63 -15.96 2.44 8.23
N MET A 64 -16.06 1.22 8.75
CA MET A 64 -17.33 0.48 8.84
C MET A 64 -18.36 1.06 9.83
N ASN A 65 -17.95 1.99 10.70
CA ASN A 65 -18.86 2.64 11.65
C ASN A 65 -19.11 4.13 11.32
N LEU A 66 -18.61 4.66 10.19
CA LEU A 66 -18.73 6.10 9.86
C LEU A 66 -20.17 6.57 9.63
N ASP A 67 -21.09 5.66 9.36
CA ASP A 67 -22.52 5.93 9.13
C ASP A 67 -23.42 5.60 10.34
N ARG A 68 -22.84 5.10 11.43
CA ARG A 68 -23.59 4.71 12.64
C ARG A 68 -23.80 5.89 13.59
N PHE A 69 -24.59 6.87 13.15
CA PHE A 69 -24.91 8.08 13.92
C PHE A 69 -25.80 7.83 15.15
N GLU A 70 -26.39 6.64 15.28
CA GLU A 70 -27.36 6.30 16.33
C GLU A 70 -26.72 5.71 17.60
N LEU A 71 -25.39 5.66 17.67
CA LEU A 71 -24.62 5.14 18.80
C LEU A 71 -23.89 6.23 19.59
N GLY A 72 -24.25 7.49 19.34
CA GLY A 72 -23.74 8.67 20.04
C GLY A 72 -24.66 9.13 21.16
#